data_AF-A0A1D2NB04-F1
#
_entry.id   AF-A0A1D2NB04-F1
#
_cell.length_a   1.000
_cell.length_b   1.000
_cell.length_c   1.000
_cell.angle_alpha   90.00
_cell.angle_beta   90.00
_cell.angle_gamma   90.00
#
_symmetry.space_group_name_H-M   'P 1'
#
loop_
_entity.id
_entity.type
_entity.pdbx_description
1 polymer ?
#
loop_
_entity_poly.entity_id
_entity_poly.type
_entity_poly.pdbx_seq_one_letter_code
_entity_poly.pdbx_strand_id
1 'polypeptide(L)'
;MPPKKTKFVNINVKGSEAPLLPGRQRCDCQAVKHELVNNCLSCGRVICIQEGPGPCFHCGEIVMSKSERLRYQQGNPKEIQKLMSKYNKLPKPADEKKKVADAQKEKLLEYDRNSVKRTQVIDDQADYFSTENPWLSEEEKKALGQKRQEYIDAKSKLKKRYTVTIDFAGKKIIEEAPKGTFMQDYNTTNTGKSKKGNDKMSSDTFENEQQFAKPEFVGKLNKQDHEAPVIWSDRIQDSALQEMVDFGNCLSVSQPYASLIIDGIKRFEGRNWYTPVRGRLWICAGGKSPTTEVLETVKNAYKHIVEDLQFPTTIPTGCLLGCVDLIDCLPQEEFQEVYPTGEAADPFVCVLANPQPLPIKMPIQGKPKIFKLDTHIHQAAKKALINIK
;
A
#
# COMPACT_ATOMS: atom_id res chain seq x y z
N MET A 1 -0.20 47.05 -16.54
CA MET A 1 1.04 46.80 -17.31
C MET A 1 0.84 45.52 -18.13
N PRO A 2 1.02 45.54 -19.46
CA PRO A 2 0.93 44.32 -20.24
C PRO A 2 2.08 43.37 -19.86
N PRO A 3 1.84 42.04 -19.85
CA PRO A 3 2.87 41.06 -19.51
C PRO A 3 4.01 41.14 -20.53
N LYS A 4 5.24 41.29 -20.03
CA LYS A 4 6.46 41.32 -20.86
C LYS A 4 6.57 40.01 -21.63
N LYS A 5 6.64 40.09 -22.97
CA LYS A 5 6.82 38.93 -23.85
C LYS A 5 8.09 38.17 -23.44
N THR A 6 7.96 36.88 -23.13
CA THR A 6 9.08 35.99 -22.82
C THR A 6 9.89 35.77 -24.10
N LYS A 7 11.15 36.25 -24.12
CA LYS A 7 12.08 35.96 -25.20
C LYS A 7 12.64 34.55 -25.00
N PHE A 8 12.36 33.65 -25.93
CA PHE A 8 12.97 32.32 -25.98
C PHE A 8 14.30 32.40 -26.72
N VAL A 9 15.35 31.77 -26.19
CA VAL A 9 16.66 31.64 -26.83
C VAL A 9 16.87 30.16 -27.15
N ASN A 10 17.16 29.84 -28.41
CA ASN A 10 17.35 28.47 -28.87
C ASN A 10 18.66 27.87 -28.30
N ILE A 11 18.58 26.66 -27.74
CA ILE A 11 19.66 26.00 -26.98
C ILE A 11 20.65 25.20 -27.87
N ASN A 12 20.48 25.17 -29.20
CA ASN A 12 21.34 24.37 -30.07
C ASN A 12 21.87 25.16 -31.26
N VAL A 13 23.11 25.64 -31.14
CA VAL A 13 23.99 25.86 -32.30
C VAL A 13 25.30 25.16 -31.99
N LYS A 14 25.64 24.17 -32.81
CA LYS A 14 26.95 23.52 -32.79
C LYS A 14 28.01 24.61 -33.05
N GLY A 15 28.82 24.92 -32.05
CA GLY A 15 30.03 25.74 -32.23
C GLY A 15 29.97 27.18 -31.74
N SER A 16 28.94 27.61 -31.02
CA SER A 16 28.97 28.86 -30.26
C SER A 16 28.63 28.62 -28.79
N GLU A 17 29.31 29.36 -27.92
CA GLU A 17 29.25 29.31 -26.46
C GLU A 17 27.83 29.04 -25.95
N ALA A 18 27.67 27.98 -25.15
CA ALA A 18 26.38 27.64 -24.57
C ALA A 18 25.84 28.86 -23.78
N PRO A 19 24.63 29.36 -24.10
CA PRO A 19 24.14 30.60 -23.51
C PRO A 19 23.95 30.42 -22.00
N LEU A 20 24.51 31.35 -21.23
CA LEU A 20 24.38 31.33 -19.77
C LEU A 20 22.95 31.69 -19.36
N LEU A 21 22.37 30.86 -18.51
CA LEU A 21 21.08 31.11 -17.87
C LEU A 21 21.22 32.24 -16.83
N PRO A 22 20.16 33.04 -16.62
CA PRO A 22 20.18 34.11 -15.64
C PRO A 22 20.34 33.54 -14.22
N GLY A 23 21.37 34.01 -13.53
CA GLY A 23 21.64 33.66 -12.13
C GLY A 23 22.41 32.35 -11.95
N ARG A 24 22.67 32.03 -10.67
CA ARG A 24 23.45 30.87 -10.25
C ARG A 24 22.58 29.61 -10.29
N GLN A 25 22.85 28.71 -11.21
CA GLN A 25 22.09 27.47 -11.40
C GLN A 25 23.04 26.28 -11.44
N ARG A 26 22.54 25.12 -11.00
CA ARG A 26 23.30 23.86 -11.08
C ARG A 26 23.55 23.51 -12.55
N CYS A 27 24.79 23.20 -12.90
CA CYS A 27 25.17 22.82 -14.26
C CYS A 27 26.08 21.59 -14.23
N ASP A 28 25.57 20.45 -14.70
CA ASP A 28 26.31 19.19 -14.72
C ASP A 28 27.27 19.06 -15.93
N CYS A 29 27.70 20.18 -16.53
CA CYS A 29 28.59 20.15 -17.69
C CYS A 29 30.07 19.86 -17.38
N GLN A 30 30.48 19.91 -16.10
CA GLN A 30 31.86 19.67 -15.64
C GLN A 30 32.92 20.47 -16.42
N ALA A 31 32.58 21.71 -16.79
CA ALA A 31 33.39 22.61 -17.61
C ALA A 31 33.70 22.13 -19.05
N VAL A 32 32.91 21.19 -19.60
CA VAL A 32 32.99 20.78 -21.01
C VAL A 32 32.27 21.78 -21.93
N LYS A 33 31.16 22.37 -21.46
CA LYS A 33 30.34 23.32 -22.23
C LYS A 33 30.57 24.78 -21.88
N HIS A 34 30.99 25.03 -20.65
CA HIS A 34 31.12 26.35 -20.05
C HIS A 34 32.53 26.47 -19.46
N GLU A 35 33.11 27.67 -19.44
CA GLU A 35 34.47 27.89 -18.92
C GLU A 35 34.64 27.40 -17.47
N LEU A 36 35.85 26.91 -17.18
CA LEU A 36 36.23 26.41 -15.86
C LEU A 36 36.43 27.56 -14.88
N VAL A 37 35.71 27.54 -13.75
CA VAL A 37 35.95 28.46 -12.64
C VAL A 37 36.99 27.87 -11.69
N ASN A 38 36.70 26.71 -11.11
CA ASN A 38 37.60 25.98 -10.21
C ASN A 38 37.05 24.58 -9.89
N ASN A 39 37.85 23.73 -9.25
CA ASN A 39 37.38 22.47 -8.65
C ASN A 39 37.07 22.65 -7.16
N CYS A 40 36.06 21.93 -6.66
CA CYS A 40 35.79 21.82 -5.24
C CYS A 40 36.84 20.90 -4.60
N LEU A 41 37.57 21.39 -3.60
CA LEU A 41 38.63 20.62 -2.94
C LEU A 41 38.11 19.51 -2.01
N SER A 42 36.86 19.61 -1.53
CA SER A 42 36.30 18.61 -0.61
C SER A 42 35.66 17.42 -1.33
N CYS A 43 34.97 17.65 -2.45
CA CYS A 43 34.27 16.57 -3.18
C CYS A 43 34.78 16.34 -4.61
N GLY A 44 35.78 17.09 -5.07
CA GLY A 44 36.36 16.94 -6.41
C GLY A 44 35.51 17.47 -7.56
N ARG A 45 34.27 17.94 -7.31
CA ARG A 45 33.39 18.43 -8.38
C ARG A 45 33.96 19.65 -9.10
N VAL A 46 33.98 19.60 -10.43
CA VAL A 46 34.43 20.69 -11.31
C VAL A 46 33.29 21.69 -11.52
N ILE A 47 33.55 22.97 -11.23
CA ILE A 47 32.57 24.06 -11.28
C ILE A 47 32.84 24.94 -12.50
N CYS A 48 31.80 25.18 -13.30
CA CYS A 48 31.87 26.04 -14.48
C CYS A 48 31.29 27.44 -14.22
N ILE A 49 31.41 28.35 -15.19
CA ILE A 49 30.94 29.74 -15.08
C ILE A 49 29.42 29.88 -14.86
N GLN A 50 28.60 28.93 -15.33
CA GLN A 50 27.16 28.89 -15.05
C GLN A 50 26.85 28.65 -13.56
N GLU A 51 27.63 27.79 -12.92
CA GLU A 51 27.53 27.55 -11.47
C GLU A 51 28.22 28.66 -10.68
N GLY A 52 29.27 29.26 -11.21
CA GLY A 52 29.98 30.40 -10.61
C GLY A 52 30.60 30.12 -9.23
N PRO A 53 31.37 31.08 -8.68
CA PRO A 53 31.96 30.95 -7.36
C PRO A 53 30.89 31.04 -6.25
N GLY A 54 31.06 30.27 -5.18
CA GLY A 54 30.10 30.11 -4.10
C GLY A 54 30.04 28.68 -3.54
N PRO A 55 29.02 28.33 -2.73
CA PRO A 55 28.90 27.00 -2.16
C PRO A 55 28.69 25.95 -3.24
N CYS A 56 29.47 24.87 -3.20
CA CYS A 56 29.37 23.77 -4.15
C CYS A 56 27.96 23.17 -4.12
N PHE A 57 27.35 22.95 -5.29
CA PHE A 57 26.01 22.35 -5.40
C PHE A 57 25.93 20.89 -4.92
N HIS A 58 27.06 20.24 -4.68
CA HIS A 58 27.12 18.87 -4.18
C HIS A 58 27.35 18.81 -2.66
N CYS A 59 28.47 19.35 -2.16
CA CYS A 59 28.83 19.27 -0.75
C CYS A 59 28.57 20.57 0.05
N GLY A 60 28.30 21.69 -0.61
CA GLY A 60 28.09 22.99 0.05
C GLY A 60 29.35 23.76 0.43
N GLU A 61 30.55 23.19 0.24
CA GLU A 61 31.82 23.86 0.54
C GLU A 61 32.04 25.08 -0.38
N ILE A 62 32.60 26.17 0.16
CA ILE A 62 32.79 27.40 -0.60
C ILE A 62 33.91 27.23 -1.62
N VAL A 63 33.61 27.46 -2.89
CA VAL A 63 34.59 27.45 -3.99
C VAL A 63 34.74 28.87 -4.54
N MET A 64 35.99 29.34 -4.58
CA MET A 64 36.34 30.68 -5.07
C MET A 64 36.95 30.59 -6.47
N SER A 65 36.82 31.66 -7.25
CA SER A 65 37.56 31.80 -8.51
C SER A 65 39.06 32.01 -8.25
N LYS A 66 39.91 31.82 -9.27
CA LYS A 66 41.38 31.96 -9.13
C LYS A 66 41.79 33.34 -8.62
N SER A 67 41.18 34.40 -9.16
CA SER A 67 41.44 35.79 -8.76
C SER A 67 40.98 36.07 -7.32
N GLU A 68 39.80 35.59 -6.93
CA GLU A 68 39.28 35.74 -5.58
C GLU A 68 40.09 34.96 -4.54
N ARG A 69 40.60 33.78 -4.90
CA ARG A 69 41.48 32.99 -4.03
C ARG A 69 42.80 33.73 -3.75
N LEU A 70 43.36 34.40 -4.76
CA LEU A 70 44.56 35.24 -4.57
C LEU A 70 44.26 36.41 -3.62
N ARG A 71 43.11 37.07 -3.80
CA ARG A 71 42.65 38.14 -2.90
C ARG A 71 42.34 37.62 -1.48
N TYR A 72 41.89 36.39 -1.34
CA TYR A 72 41.67 35.78 -0.03
C TYR A 72 42.99 35.53 0.71
N GLN A 73 44.07 35.21 -0.01
CA GLN A 73 45.39 34.97 0.59
C GLN A 73 46.17 36.25 0.93
N GLN A 74 46.02 37.30 0.11
CA GLN A 74 46.80 38.54 0.22
C GLN A 74 45.99 39.74 0.75
N GLY A 75 44.67 39.59 0.88
CA GLY A 75 43.75 40.71 1.09
C GLY A 75 43.54 41.12 2.53
N ASN A 76 42.91 42.27 2.68
CA ASN A 76 42.55 42.86 3.97
C ASN A 76 41.39 42.07 4.61
N PRO A 77 41.44 41.72 5.92
CA PRO A 77 40.41 40.91 6.60
C PRO A 77 38.97 41.39 6.43
N LYS A 78 38.74 42.70 6.30
CA LYS A 78 37.40 43.28 6.07
C LYS A 78 36.82 42.90 4.70
N GLU A 79 37.62 42.86 3.65
CA GLU A 79 37.17 42.43 2.31
C GLU A 79 36.83 40.93 2.30
N ILE A 80 37.66 40.13 2.98
CA ILE A 80 37.46 38.69 3.12
C ILE A 80 36.15 38.37 3.85
N GLN A 81 35.87 39.06 4.95
CA GLN A 81 34.63 38.89 5.70
C GLN A 81 33.39 39.24 4.84
N LYS A 82 33.48 40.31 4.04
CA LYS A 82 32.40 40.71 3.12
C LYS A 82 32.16 39.67 2.02
N LEU A 83 33.23 39.09 1.47
CA LEU A 83 33.16 38.03 0.47
C LEU A 83 32.55 36.74 1.03
N MET A 84 33.01 36.30 2.20
CA MET A 84 32.46 35.12 2.89
C MET A 84 30.99 35.31 3.26
N SER A 85 30.61 36.52 3.70
CA SER A 85 29.21 36.87 3.98
C SER A 85 28.34 36.81 2.74
N LYS A 86 28.89 37.17 1.56
CA LYS A 86 28.18 37.04 0.27
C LYS A 86 27.95 35.58 -0.08
N TYR A 87 28.94 34.70 0.09
CA TYR A 87 28.81 33.28 -0.22
C TYR A 87 27.92 32.51 0.75
N ASN A 88 27.94 32.85 2.03
CA ASN A 88 27.05 32.22 3.01
C ASN A 88 25.57 32.57 2.83
N LYS A 89 25.25 33.66 2.15
CA LYS A 89 23.86 34.02 1.79
C LYS A 89 23.32 33.22 0.59
N LEU A 90 24.19 32.54 -0.16
CA LEU A 90 23.76 31.71 -1.29
C LEU A 90 23.18 30.38 -0.79
N PRO A 91 22.17 29.82 -1.48
CA PRO A 91 21.53 28.57 -1.07
C PRO A 91 22.52 27.41 -1.09
N LYS A 92 22.56 26.63 0.01
CA LYS A 92 23.36 25.41 0.10
C LYS A 92 22.48 24.19 -0.19
N PRO A 93 23.05 23.11 -0.76
CA PRO A 93 22.29 21.88 -1.04
C PRO A 93 21.70 21.23 0.22
N ALA A 94 22.28 21.46 1.40
CA ALA A 94 21.72 21.00 2.67
C ALA A 94 20.39 21.71 3.02
N ASP A 95 20.25 22.99 2.68
CA ASP A 95 19.05 23.77 2.97
C ASP A 95 17.87 23.33 2.11
N GLU A 96 18.12 22.95 0.85
CA GLU A 96 17.08 22.40 -0.03
C GLU A 96 16.55 21.07 0.48
N LYS A 97 17.44 20.15 0.89
CA LYS A 97 17.04 18.87 1.49
C LYS A 97 16.23 19.07 2.77
N LYS A 98 16.63 20.04 3.60
CA LYS A 98 15.89 20.38 4.82
C LYS A 98 14.48 20.89 4.51
N LYS A 99 14.33 21.80 3.53
CA LYS A 99 13.01 22.30 3.10
C LYS A 99 12.09 21.19 2.59
N VAL A 100 12.62 20.24 1.82
CA VAL A 100 11.83 19.08 1.35
C VAL A 100 11.39 18.21 2.53
N ALA A 101 12.29 17.96 3.50
CA ALA A 101 11.97 17.21 4.70
C ALA A 101 10.91 17.91 5.56
N ASP A 102 11.02 19.23 5.73
CA ASP A 102 10.05 20.05 6.47
C ASP A 102 8.67 20.03 5.77
N ALA A 103 8.62 20.14 4.44
CA ALA A 103 7.38 20.05 3.68
C ALA A 103 6.73 18.65 3.77
N GLN A 104 7.53 17.59 3.72
CA GLN A 104 7.03 16.23 3.90
C GLN A 104 6.50 16.01 5.34
N LYS A 105 7.19 16.55 6.34
CA LYS A 105 6.74 16.55 7.73
C LYS A 105 5.40 17.26 7.89
N GLU A 106 5.26 18.46 7.33
CA GLU A 106 3.99 19.21 7.36
C GLU A 106 2.86 18.43 6.68
N LYS A 107 3.14 17.80 5.55
CA LYS A 107 2.19 16.91 4.86
C LYS A 107 1.76 15.71 5.72
N LEU A 108 2.69 15.08 6.43
CA LEU A 108 2.38 13.98 7.35
C LEU A 108 1.54 14.45 8.55
N LEU A 109 1.85 15.62 9.11
CA LEU A 109 1.05 16.24 10.17
C LEU A 109 -0.37 16.56 9.69
N GLU A 110 -0.53 16.97 8.42
CA GLU A 110 -1.84 17.19 7.83
C GLU A 110 -2.62 15.88 7.65
N TYR A 111 -1.97 14.79 7.23
CA TYR A 111 -2.61 13.48 7.19
C TYR A 111 -3.01 12.99 8.57
N ASP A 112 -2.17 13.19 9.59
CA ASP A 112 -2.50 12.82 10.96
C ASP A 112 -3.72 13.62 11.47
N ARG A 113 -3.74 14.94 11.22
CA ARG A 113 -4.90 15.81 11.54
C ARG A 113 -6.19 15.41 10.80
N ASN A 114 -6.08 14.97 9.54
CA ASN A 114 -7.24 14.70 8.68
C ASN A 114 -7.63 13.22 8.61
N SER A 115 -6.81 12.29 9.13
CA SER A 115 -7.08 10.85 9.11
C SER A 115 -8.36 10.51 9.86
N VAL A 116 -8.56 11.11 11.05
CA VAL A 116 -9.75 10.96 11.90
C VAL A 116 -11.03 11.41 11.19
N LYS A 117 -10.96 12.44 10.33
CA LYS A 117 -12.14 12.94 9.58
C LYS A 117 -12.46 12.10 8.35
N ARG A 118 -11.48 11.43 7.74
CA ARG A 118 -11.67 10.66 6.51
C ARG A 118 -12.10 9.23 6.77
N THR A 119 -11.81 8.69 7.96
CA THR A 119 -12.23 7.35 8.41
C THR A 119 -13.26 7.42 9.54
N GLN A 120 -14.18 8.39 9.49
CA GLN A 120 -15.41 8.26 10.28
C GLN A 120 -16.23 7.16 9.62
N VAL A 121 -15.99 5.92 10.05
CA VAL A 121 -16.88 4.78 9.74
C VAL A 121 -18.16 5.07 10.51
N ILE A 122 -19.20 5.46 9.77
CA ILE A 122 -20.55 5.58 10.32
C ILE A 122 -21.04 4.14 10.46
N ASP A 123 -21.04 3.66 11.70
CA ASP A 123 -21.60 2.38 12.05
C ASP A 123 -23.12 2.57 12.20
N ASP A 124 -23.88 2.18 11.18
CA ASP A 124 -25.34 2.29 11.15
C ASP A 124 -26.02 1.53 12.32
N GLN A 125 -25.31 0.62 13.00
CA GLN A 125 -25.83 -0.06 14.19
C GLN A 125 -25.49 0.66 15.51
N ALA A 126 -24.45 1.50 15.55
CA ALA A 126 -24.13 2.32 16.72
C ALA A 126 -25.08 3.53 16.84
N ASP A 127 -25.56 4.06 15.72
CA ASP A 127 -26.49 5.19 15.69
C ASP A 127 -27.92 4.83 16.16
N TYR A 128 -28.27 3.54 16.20
CA TYR A 128 -29.53 3.09 16.80
C TYR A 128 -29.55 3.20 18.35
N PHE A 129 -28.38 3.36 18.97
CA PHE A 129 -28.21 3.50 20.43
C PHE A 129 -27.64 4.86 20.85
N SER A 130 -27.65 5.86 19.97
CA SER A 130 -27.36 7.23 20.37
C SER A 130 -28.35 7.66 21.46
N THR A 131 -27.83 7.92 22.65
CA THR A 131 -28.59 8.29 23.86
C THR A 131 -29.26 9.65 23.75
N GLU A 132 -29.02 10.35 22.65
CA GLU A 132 -29.63 11.63 22.29
C GLU A 132 -30.94 11.40 21.55
N ASN A 133 -31.85 10.64 22.17
CA ASN A 133 -33.23 10.54 21.69
C ASN A 133 -33.90 11.91 21.81
N PRO A 134 -34.43 12.49 20.72
CA PRO A 134 -35.14 13.77 20.76
C PRO A 134 -36.32 13.79 21.75
N TRP A 135 -36.91 12.61 22.01
CA TRP A 135 -38.13 12.37 22.78
C TRP A 135 -37.97 12.28 24.31
N LEU A 136 -36.76 12.43 24.84
CA LEU A 136 -36.53 12.48 26.29
C LEU A 136 -36.74 13.89 26.85
N SER A 137 -37.27 13.99 28.08
CA SER A 137 -37.35 15.26 28.80
C SER A 137 -35.96 15.84 29.10
N GLU A 138 -35.86 17.16 29.27
CA GLU A 138 -34.56 17.81 29.56
C GLU A 138 -33.91 17.29 30.85
N GLU A 139 -34.72 16.94 31.86
CA GLU A 139 -34.25 16.38 33.12
C GLU A 139 -33.67 14.97 32.94
N GLU A 140 -34.32 14.11 32.16
CA GLU A 140 -33.84 12.75 31.85
C GLU A 140 -32.58 12.78 30.98
N LYS A 141 -32.50 13.70 30.01
CA LYS A 141 -31.29 13.95 29.21
C LYS A 141 -30.11 14.34 30.10
N LYS A 142 -30.34 15.21 31.09
CA LYS A 142 -29.31 15.66 32.03
C LYS A 142 -28.83 14.52 32.95
N ALA A 143 -29.75 13.69 33.44
CA ALA A 143 -29.41 12.53 34.27
C ALA A 143 -28.61 11.45 33.50
N LEU A 144 -28.99 11.19 32.24
CA LEU A 144 -28.23 10.29 31.35
C LEU A 144 -26.84 10.83 31.04
N GLY A 145 -26.74 12.14 30.78
CA GLY A 145 -25.46 12.82 30.57
C GLY A 145 -24.53 12.72 31.78
N GLN A 146 -25.05 12.93 33.00
CA GLN A 146 -24.27 12.79 34.23
C GLN A 146 -23.75 11.37 34.43
N LYS A 147 -24.60 10.35 34.30
CA LYS A 147 -24.17 8.94 34.40
C LYS A 147 -23.13 8.57 33.35
N ARG A 148 -23.27 9.07 32.12
CA ARG A 148 -22.29 8.86 31.05
C ARG A 148 -20.93 9.47 31.42
N GLN A 149 -20.92 10.68 31.95
CA GLN A 149 -19.69 11.34 32.37
C GLN A 149 -19.02 10.60 33.52
N GLU A 150 -19.78 10.16 34.52
CA GLU A 150 -19.26 9.34 35.64
C GLU A 150 -18.64 8.03 35.13
N TYR A 151 -19.25 7.38 34.14
CA TYR A 151 -18.71 6.17 33.51
C TYR A 151 -17.40 6.44 32.75
N ILE A 152 -17.35 7.51 31.95
CA ILE A 152 -16.13 7.92 31.22
C ILE A 152 -15.02 8.23 32.21
N ASP A 153 -15.33 8.94 33.30
CA ASP A 153 -14.38 9.28 34.35
C ASP A 153 -13.89 8.02 35.10
N ALA A 154 -14.78 7.06 35.37
CA ALA A 154 -14.41 5.76 35.93
C ALA A 154 -13.49 4.97 35.00
N LYS A 155 -13.79 4.94 33.70
CA LYS A 155 -12.96 4.26 32.67
C LYS A 155 -11.61 4.95 32.49
N SER A 156 -11.57 6.27 32.52
CA SER A 156 -10.34 7.06 32.48
C SER A 156 -9.48 6.81 33.73
N LYS A 157 -10.08 6.72 34.92
CA LYS A 157 -9.40 6.32 36.15
C LYS A 157 -8.85 4.89 36.06
N LEU A 158 -9.55 3.97 35.40
CA LEU A 158 -9.05 2.60 35.12
C LEU A 158 -7.83 2.60 34.19
N LYS A 159 -7.87 3.37 33.09
CA LYS A 159 -6.71 3.50 32.18
C LYS A 159 -5.47 4.06 32.86
N LYS A 160 -5.64 4.96 33.83
CA LYS A 160 -4.54 5.54 34.62
C LYS A 160 -3.92 4.57 35.65
N ARG A 161 -4.51 3.39 35.89
CA ARG A 161 -4.02 2.39 36.85
C ARG A 161 -3.01 1.40 36.27
N TYR A 162 -2.76 1.41 34.97
CA TYR A 162 -1.73 0.56 34.36
C TYR A 162 -0.43 1.34 34.21
N THR A 163 0.39 1.34 35.26
CA THR A 163 1.75 1.90 35.26
C THR A 163 2.75 0.76 35.09
N VAL A 164 3.43 0.73 33.94
CA VAL A 164 4.54 -0.19 33.69
C VAL A 164 5.85 0.56 33.90
N THR A 165 6.62 0.17 34.91
CA THR A 165 7.97 0.70 35.12
C THR A 165 8.99 -0.25 34.50
N ILE A 166 9.80 0.29 33.58
CA ILE A 166 10.83 -0.46 32.84
C ILE A 166 12.20 -0.03 33.38
N ASP A 167 12.89 -0.94 34.06
CA ASP A 167 14.26 -0.74 34.52
C ASP A 167 15.25 -1.19 33.43
N PHE A 168 15.91 -0.23 32.80
CA PHE A 168 16.87 -0.46 31.71
C PHE A 168 18.19 -1.08 32.17
N ALA A 169 18.60 -0.87 33.43
CA ALA A 169 19.82 -1.48 33.96
C ALA A 169 19.58 -2.93 34.38
N GLY A 170 18.42 -3.21 34.98
CA GLY A 170 18.04 -4.54 35.46
C GLY A 170 17.39 -5.46 34.43
N LYS A 171 17.06 -4.98 33.22
CA LYS A 171 16.27 -5.70 32.20
C LYS A 171 15.01 -6.36 32.76
N LYS A 172 14.34 -5.69 33.71
CA LYS A 172 13.12 -6.19 34.34
C LYS A 172 11.97 -5.20 34.14
N ILE A 173 10.80 -5.77 33.90
CA ILE A 173 9.52 -5.05 33.80
C ILE A 173 8.78 -5.38 35.10
N ILE A 174 8.42 -4.36 35.87
CA ILE A 174 7.62 -4.52 37.09
C ILE A 174 6.19 -4.12 36.76
N GLU A 175 5.29 -5.10 36.74
CA GLU A 175 3.86 -4.90 36.52
C GLU A 175 3.15 -4.95 37.88
N GLU A 176 2.62 -3.82 38.34
CA GLU A 176 1.78 -3.80 39.54
C GLU A 176 0.34 -4.20 39.17
N ALA A 177 -0.12 -5.33 39.71
CA ALA A 177 -1.47 -5.84 39.42
C ALA A 177 -2.56 -4.91 40.02
N PRO A 178 -3.60 -4.53 39.24
CA PRO A 178 -4.66 -3.68 39.74
C PRO A 178 -5.56 -4.43 40.73
N LYS A 179 -5.65 -3.95 41.97
CA LYS A 179 -6.68 -4.36 42.93
C LYS A 179 -7.96 -3.54 42.67
N GLY A 180 -8.97 -4.14 42.04
CA GLY A 180 -10.27 -3.50 41.86
C GLY A 180 -11.31 -4.38 41.17
N THR A 181 -12.51 -4.42 41.74
CA THR A 181 -13.69 -5.16 41.28
C THR A 181 -14.15 -4.67 39.90
N PHE A 182 -14.49 -5.61 39.03
CA PHE A 182 -15.01 -5.38 37.67
C PHE A 182 -16.42 -4.74 37.77
N MET A 183 -16.61 -3.57 37.15
CA MET A 183 -17.92 -2.89 37.14
C MET A 183 -18.75 -3.46 35.99
N GLN A 184 -19.99 -3.90 36.28
CA GLN A 184 -20.92 -4.46 35.28
C GLN A 184 -21.23 -3.43 34.18
N ASP A 185 -21.30 -3.92 32.94
CA ASP A 185 -21.59 -3.14 31.74
C ASP A 185 -22.98 -2.49 31.80
N TYR A 186 -23.09 -1.27 31.30
CA TYR A 186 -24.30 -0.43 31.33
C TYR A 186 -25.42 -0.93 30.39
N ASN A 187 -25.18 -1.97 29.60
CA ASN A 187 -26.13 -2.48 28.61
C ASN A 187 -27.21 -3.42 29.20
N THR A 188 -27.24 -3.64 30.52
CA THR A 188 -28.26 -4.48 31.17
C THR A 188 -29.21 -3.65 32.03
N THR A 189 -29.85 -2.62 31.45
CA THR A 189 -31.02 -2.00 32.08
C THR A 189 -32.28 -2.37 31.33
N ASN A 190 -32.91 -3.44 31.85
CA ASN A 190 -34.33 -3.73 31.71
C ASN A 190 -35.15 -2.43 31.82
N THR A 191 -35.66 -1.95 30.69
CA THR A 191 -36.74 -0.96 30.64
C THR A 191 -38.06 -1.66 30.92
N GLY A 192 -38.25 -2.08 32.17
CA GLY A 192 -39.48 -2.67 32.66
C GLY A 192 -39.83 -2.12 34.03
N LYS A 193 -40.45 -0.92 34.09
CA LYS A 193 -41.15 -0.48 35.30
C LYS A 193 -42.43 -1.30 35.44
N SER A 194 -42.37 -2.46 36.11
CA SER A 194 -43.57 -3.11 36.62
C SER A 194 -43.84 -2.64 38.04
N LYS A 195 -44.91 -1.86 38.19
CA LYS A 195 -45.53 -1.50 39.46
C LYS A 195 -45.93 -2.76 40.21
N LYS A 196 -45.79 -2.73 41.54
CA LYS A 196 -46.43 -3.69 42.45
C LYS A 196 -47.93 -3.72 42.18
N GLY A 197 -48.42 -4.87 41.73
CA GLY A 197 -49.83 -5.23 41.64
C GLY A 197 -49.92 -6.75 41.80
N ASN A 198 -50.53 -7.16 42.90
CA ASN A 198 -50.73 -8.55 43.29
C ASN A 198 -51.84 -9.16 42.41
N ASP A 199 -51.60 -10.29 41.74
CA ASP A 199 -52.46 -11.50 41.73
C ASP A 199 -52.20 -12.45 40.54
N LYS A 200 -51.86 -13.71 40.93
CA LYS A 200 -52.23 -15.01 40.35
C LYS A 200 -52.01 -15.33 38.85
N MET A 201 -50.91 -16.07 38.62
CA MET A 201 -50.82 -17.42 38.01
C MET A 201 -51.57 -17.68 36.68
N SER A 202 -50.85 -17.90 35.57
CA SER A 202 -50.42 -19.23 35.08
C SER A 202 -49.88 -19.21 33.64
N SER A 203 -49.01 -20.19 33.36
CA SER A 203 -48.59 -20.79 32.07
C SER A 203 -47.45 -20.16 31.25
N ASP A 204 -46.31 -20.86 31.36
CA ASP A 204 -45.34 -21.23 30.33
C ASP A 204 -44.62 -20.15 29.53
N THR A 205 -43.33 -20.01 29.81
CA THR A 205 -42.34 -19.56 28.82
C THR A 205 -41.12 -20.45 28.91
N PHE A 206 -40.90 -21.23 27.85
CA PHE A 206 -39.73 -22.06 27.62
C PHE A 206 -38.46 -21.19 27.61
N GLU A 207 -37.51 -21.52 28.47
CA GLU A 207 -36.15 -20.99 28.44
C GLU A 207 -35.37 -21.66 27.29
N ASN A 208 -34.66 -20.87 26.49
CA ASN A 208 -33.53 -21.37 25.71
C ASN A 208 -32.38 -20.36 25.81
N GLU A 209 -31.67 -20.43 26.94
CA GLU A 209 -30.36 -19.80 27.10
C GLU A 209 -29.32 -20.59 26.30
N GLN A 210 -29.05 -20.19 25.05
CA GLN A 210 -27.80 -20.58 24.40
C GLN A 210 -26.65 -19.77 25.01
N GLN A 211 -26.01 -20.35 26.02
CA GLN A 211 -24.73 -19.92 26.55
C GLN A 211 -23.65 -20.00 25.46
N PHE A 212 -23.35 -18.90 24.78
CA PHE A 212 -22.15 -18.81 23.98
C PHE A 212 -20.93 -18.78 24.91
N ALA A 213 -20.20 -19.90 24.98
CA ALA A 213 -18.96 -20.00 25.73
C ALA A 213 -17.91 -19.01 25.17
N LYS A 214 -17.27 -18.24 26.07
CA LYS A 214 -16.15 -17.36 25.73
C LYS A 214 -15.00 -18.18 25.11
N PRO A 215 -14.37 -17.73 24.01
CA PRO A 215 -13.23 -18.42 23.45
C PRO A 215 -12.06 -18.38 24.45
N GLU A 216 -11.52 -19.56 24.75
CA GLU A 216 -10.38 -19.74 25.66
C GLU A 216 -9.09 -19.86 24.83
N PHE A 217 -8.05 -19.13 25.23
CA PHE A 217 -6.76 -19.12 24.53
C PHE A 217 -6.00 -20.43 24.75
N VAL A 218 -5.89 -21.26 23.70
CA VAL A 218 -5.19 -22.55 23.77
C VAL A 218 -3.76 -22.38 23.26
N GLY A 219 -2.83 -21.99 24.14
CA GLY A 219 -1.41 -22.01 23.82
C GLY A 219 -0.52 -21.54 24.96
N LYS A 220 0.40 -22.39 25.44
CA LYS A 220 1.50 -21.98 26.32
C LYS A 220 2.75 -21.75 25.47
N LEU A 221 3.17 -20.49 25.30
CA LEU A 221 4.46 -20.18 24.68
C LEU A 221 5.59 -20.56 25.64
N ASN A 222 6.28 -21.65 25.34
CA ASN A 222 7.51 -22.02 26.06
C ASN A 222 8.64 -21.07 25.65
N LYS A 223 9.15 -20.34 26.65
CA LYS A 223 10.24 -19.36 26.55
C LYS A 223 11.61 -20.05 26.54
N GLN A 224 11.85 -20.96 25.61
CA GLN A 224 13.18 -21.53 25.39
C GLN A 224 13.33 -21.83 23.90
N ASP A 225 13.69 -20.81 23.12
CA ASP A 225 14.53 -20.94 21.93
C ASP A 225 15.04 -19.55 21.55
N HIS A 226 16.36 -19.40 21.61
CA HIS A 226 17.08 -18.22 21.14
C HIS A 226 17.28 -18.32 19.64
N GLU A 227 16.26 -17.98 18.86
CA GLU A 227 16.45 -17.52 17.49
C GLU A 227 15.91 -16.09 17.40
N ALA A 228 16.72 -15.22 16.80
CA ALA A 228 16.37 -13.81 16.61
C ALA A 228 14.97 -13.72 15.97
N PRO A 229 14.11 -12.78 16.40
CA PRO A 229 12.78 -12.66 15.82
C PRO A 229 12.97 -12.42 14.33
N VAL A 230 12.40 -13.33 13.54
CA VAL A 230 12.26 -13.19 12.09
C VAL A 230 11.73 -11.78 11.86
N ILE A 231 12.58 -10.92 11.30
CA ILE A 231 12.20 -9.60 10.82
C ILE A 231 10.97 -9.86 9.97
N TRP A 232 9.80 -9.36 10.42
CA TRP A 232 8.56 -9.46 9.67
C TRP A 232 8.87 -9.01 8.25
N SER A 233 8.92 -9.97 7.34
CA SER A 233 8.95 -9.68 5.93
C SER A 233 7.75 -8.78 5.65
N ASP A 234 7.91 -7.78 4.79
CA ASP A 234 6.82 -6.99 4.18
C ASP A 234 5.75 -7.86 3.44
N ARG A 235 5.77 -9.20 3.61
CA ARG A 235 4.67 -10.09 3.30
C ARG A 235 3.56 -9.91 4.35
N ILE A 236 2.80 -8.85 4.17
CA ILE A 236 1.42 -8.80 4.62
C ILE A 236 0.72 -10.01 3.98
N GLN A 237 0.44 -11.04 4.80
CA GLN A 237 -0.31 -12.25 4.44
C GLN A 237 -1.81 -12.07 4.69
N ASP A 238 -2.30 -10.83 4.63
CA ASP A 238 -3.73 -10.60 4.70
C ASP A 238 -4.33 -10.93 3.31
N SER A 239 -5.01 -12.09 3.22
CA SER A 239 -5.68 -12.54 1.98
C SER A 239 -6.66 -11.49 1.48
N ALA A 240 -7.34 -10.79 2.38
CA ALA A 240 -8.31 -9.76 2.01
C ALA A 240 -7.62 -8.56 1.35
N LEU A 241 -6.44 -8.16 1.83
CA LEU A 241 -5.66 -7.10 1.18
C LEU A 241 -5.09 -7.53 -0.17
N GLN A 242 -4.69 -8.80 -0.32
CA GLN A 242 -4.24 -9.33 -1.62
C GLN A 242 -5.36 -9.41 -2.65
N GLU A 243 -6.58 -9.70 -2.22
CA GLU A 243 -7.78 -9.66 -3.06
C GLU A 243 -8.17 -8.23 -3.44
N MET A 244 -7.97 -7.25 -2.54
CA MET A 244 -8.31 -5.84 -2.79
C MET A 244 -7.32 -5.09 -3.68
N VAL A 245 -6.04 -5.51 -3.72
CA VAL A 245 -4.98 -4.79 -4.44
C VAL A 245 -4.50 -5.58 -5.66
N ASP A 246 -4.79 -5.07 -6.85
CA ASP A 246 -4.24 -5.61 -8.09
C ASP A 246 -2.77 -5.20 -8.26
N PHE A 247 -1.87 -6.11 -7.89
CA PHE A 247 -0.41 -6.00 -7.98
C PHE A 247 0.16 -6.19 -9.40
N GLY A 248 -0.67 -6.55 -10.39
CA GLY A 248 -0.22 -6.79 -11.76
C GLY A 248 0.51 -8.12 -11.95
N ASN A 249 0.18 -9.12 -11.13
CA ASN A 249 0.69 -10.48 -11.28
C ASN A 249 0.07 -11.12 -12.53
N CYS A 250 0.90 -11.73 -13.38
CA CYS A 250 0.49 -12.37 -14.62
C CYS A 250 1.03 -13.79 -14.71
N LEU A 251 0.21 -14.70 -15.24
CA LEU A 251 0.56 -16.08 -15.54
C LEU A 251 0.50 -16.30 -17.05
N SER A 252 1.57 -16.89 -17.59
CA SER A 252 1.58 -17.37 -18.97
C SER A 252 1.02 -18.78 -19.04
N VAL A 253 -0.05 -18.95 -19.81
CA VAL A 253 -0.73 -20.23 -20.04
C VAL A 253 -0.60 -20.61 -21.52
N SER A 254 -0.37 -21.88 -21.81
CA SER A 254 -0.32 -22.38 -23.19
C SER A 254 -1.71 -22.37 -23.81
N GLN A 255 -1.78 -22.08 -25.11
CA GLN A 255 -3.02 -22.25 -25.84
C GLN A 255 -3.26 -23.75 -26.14
N PRO A 256 -4.52 -24.22 -26.13
CA PRO A 256 -5.79 -23.47 -26.04
C PRO A 256 -6.29 -23.13 -24.61
N TYR A 257 -5.62 -23.60 -23.56
CA TYR A 257 -6.11 -23.48 -22.19
C TYR A 257 -6.22 -22.03 -21.71
N ALA A 258 -5.35 -21.13 -22.18
CA ALA A 258 -5.41 -19.71 -21.82
C ALA A 258 -6.75 -19.07 -22.23
N SER A 259 -7.23 -19.36 -23.44
CA SER A 259 -8.54 -18.88 -23.90
C SER A 259 -9.68 -19.53 -23.11
N LEU A 260 -9.60 -20.84 -22.84
CA LEU A 260 -10.62 -21.56 -22.08
C LEU A 260 -10.79 -21.05 -20.65
N ILE A 261 -9.70 -20.60 -20.02
CA ILE A 261 -9.75 -19.98 -18.69
C ILE A 261 -10.52 -18.65 -18.75
N ILE A 262 -10.24 -17.82 -19.75
CA ILE A 262 -10.86 -16.49 -19.89
C ILE A 262 -12.32 -16.57 -20.36
N ASP A 263 -12.68 -17.58 -21.15
CA ASP A 263 -14.08 -17.87 -21.50
C ASP A 263 -14.83 -18.54 -20.33
N GLY A 264 -14.15 -18.86 -19.23
CA GLY A 264 -14.74 -19.44 -18.02
C GLY A 264 -15.08 -20.92 -18.10
N ILE A 265 -14.63 -21.59 -19.15
CA ILE A 265 -14.80 -23.03 -19.35
C ILE A 265 -13.83 -23.79 -18.43
N LYS A 266 -12.56 -23.40 -18.40
CA LYS A 266 -11.52 -24.06 -17.59
C LYS A 266 -11.29 -23.31 -16.29
N ARG A 267 -11.72 -23.90 -15.18
CA ARG A 267 -11.61 -23.30 -13.83
C ARG A 267 -10.35 -23.70 -13.07
N PHE A 268 -9.74 -24.82 -13.43
CA PHE A 268 -8.58 -25.39 -12.73
C PHE A 268 -7.36 -25.41 -13.64
N GLU A 269 -6.28 -24.78 -13.19
CA GLU A 269 -5.00 -24.72 -13.90
C GLU A 269 -3.92 -25.46 -13.13
N GLY A 270 -3.38 -26.51 -13.72
CA GLY A 270 -2.35 -27.35 -13.11
C GLY A 270 -0.92 -26.85 -13.35
N ARG A 271 -0.07 -26.92 -12.32
CA ARG A 271 1.34 -26.54 -12.35
C ARG A 271 2.19 -27.47 -11.48
N ASN A 272 3.49 -27.52 -11.78
CA ASN A 272 4.48 -28.25 -10.99
C ASN A 272 5.13 -27.42 -9.89
N TRP A 273 4.59 -26.24 -9.56
CA TRP A 273 5.09 -25.37 -8.50
C TRP A 273 3.92 -24.69 -7.78
N TYR A 274 4.08 -24.50 -6.47
CA TYR A 274 3.12 -23.81 -5.62
C TYR A 274 3.23 -22.28 -5.76
N THR A 275 2.10 -21.58 -5.63
CA THR A 275 2.06 -20.12 -5.52
C THR A 275 1.29 -19.64 -4.28
N PRO A 276 1.85 -18.71 -3.50
CA PRO A 276 1.13 -18.06 -2.40
C PRO A 276 0.31 -16.84 -2.86
N VAL A 277 0.35 -16.48 -4.14
CA VAL A 277 -0.39 -15.31 -4.67
C VAL A 277 -1.88 -15.58 -4.58
N ARG A 278 -2.65 -14.62 -4.06
CA ARG A 278 -4.12 -14.63 -4.03
C ARG A 278 -4.68 -13.34 -4.62
N GLY A 279 -5.92 -13.39 -5.09
CA GLY A 279 -6.59 -12.25 -5.73
C GLY A 279 -6.34 -12.17 -7.23
N ARG A 280 -6.32 -10.95 -7.78
CA ARG A 280 -6.34 -10.75 -9.24
C ARG A 280 -5.05 -11.24 -9.91
N LEU A 281 -5.24 -12.14 -10.88
CA LEU A 281 -4.21 -12.72 -11.72
C LEU A 281 -4.51 -12.47 -13.20
N TRP A 282 -3.57 -11.86 -13.90
CA TRP A 282 -3.65 -11.63 -15.33
C TRP A 282 -3.25 -12.88 -16.12
N ILE A 283 -3.95 -13.20 -17.19
CA ILE A 283 -3.65 -14.37 -18.04
C ILE A 283 -3.14 -13.91 -19.39
N CYS A 284 -1.95 -14.38 -19.76
CA CYS A 284 -1.42 -14.21 -21.10
C CYS A 284 -1.29 -15.55 -21.84
N ALA A 285 -1.60 -15.51 -23.12
CA ALA A 285 -1.39 -16.63 -24.03
C ALA A 285 0.11 -16.77 -24.34
N GLY A 286 0.65 -17.97 -24.14
CA GLY A 286 2.00 -18.30 -24.57
C GLY A 286 2.22 -18.08 -26.07
N GLY A 287 3.49 -17.95 -26.47
CA GLY A 287 3.85 -17.70 -27.87
C GLY A 287 3.75 -18.92 -28.79
N LYS A 288 3.66 -20.14 -28.23
CA LYS A 288 3.55 -21.38 -29.02
C LYS A 288 2.12 -21.54 -29.54
N SER A 289 1.95 -21.63 -30.85
CA SER A 289 0.67 -21.94 -31.47
C SER A 289 0.28 -23.41 -31.23
N PRO A 290 -1.00 -23.68 -30.90
CA PRO A 290 -1.47 -25.05 -30.75
C PRO A 290 -1.62 -25.74 -32.11
N THR A 291 -1.25 -27.01 -32.19
CA THR A 291 -1.51 -27.86 -33.35
C THR A 291 -3.02 -28.15 -33.46
N THR A 292 -3.53 -28.34 -34.67
CA THR A 292 -4.94 -28.68 -34.93
C THR A 292 -5.41 -29.92 -34.16
N GLU A 293 -4.57 -30.95 -34.07
CA GLU A 293 -4.84 -32.18 -33.30
C GLU A 293 -5.08 -31.90 -31.81
N VAL A 294 -4.28 -31.00 -31.21
CA VAL A 294 -4.41 -30.62 -29.80
C VAL A 294 -5.73 -29.89 -29.58
N LEU A 295 -6.12 -29.02 -30.53
CA LEU A 295 -7.39 -28.32 -30.46
C LEU A 295 -8.59 -29.27 -30.51
N GLU A 296 -8.57 -30.25 -31.41
CA GLU A 296 -9.64 -31.25 -31.52
C GLU A 296 -9.72 -32.14 -30.27
N THR A 297 -8.57 -32.56 -29.75
CA THR A 297 -8.49 -33.37 -28.52
C THR A 297 -9.08 -32.61 -27.33
N VAL A 298 -8.66 -31.36 -27.13
CA VAL A 298 -9.16 -30.51 -26.05
C VAL A 298 -10.66 -30.23 -26.24
N LYS A 299 -11.08 -29.92 -27.47
CA LYS A 299 -12.50 -29.67 -27.77
C LYS A 299 -13.38 -30.88 -27.45
N ASN A 300 -12.93 -32.09 -27.80
CA ASN A 300 -13.65 -33.31 -27.49
C ASN A 300 -13.70 -33.57 -25.97
N ALA A 301 -12.59 -33.35 -25.25
CA ALA A 301 -12.54 -33.50 -23.80
C ALA A 301 -13.56 -32.58 -23.09
N TYR A 302 -13.59 -31.30 -23.44
CA TYR A 302 -14.48 -30.31 -22.80
C TYR A 302 -15.94 -30.41 -23.25
N LYS A 303 -16.22 -30.94 -24.45
CA LYS A 303 -17.58 -31.14 -24.95
C LYS A 303 -18.40 -32.12 -24.09
N HIS A 304 -17.74 -33.07 -23.45
CA HIS A 304 -18.40 -34.01 -22.53
C HIS A 304 -18.69 -33.40 -21.16
N ILE A 305 -18.08 -32.26 -20.84
CA ILE A 305 -18.13 -31.64 -19.51
C ILE A 305 -19.11 -30.45 -19.51
N VAL A 306 -19.19 -29.72 -20.62
CA VAL A 306 -20.09 -28.57 -20.78
C VAL A 306 -20.97 -28.81 -22.01
N GLU A 307 -22.28 -28.98 -21.80
CA GLU A 307 -23.25 -29.33 -22.85
C GLU A 307 -23.44 -28.24 -23.91
N ASP A 308 -23.27 -26.95 -23.56
CA ASP A 308 -23.42 -25.80 -24.47
C ASP A 308 -22.09 -25.03 -24.67
N LEU A 309 -21.07 -25.75 -25.14
CA LEU A 309 -19.72 -25.22 -25.29
C LEU A 309 -19.57 -24.35 -26.55
N GLN A 310 -19.51 -23.03 -26.38
CA GLN A 310 -19.08 -22.10 -27.43
C GLN A 310 -17.55 -21.98 -27.46
N PHE A 311 -16.91 -22.87 -28.23
CA PHE A 311 -15.45 -22.84 -28.34
C PHE A 311 -14.98 -21.59 -29.13
N PRO A 312 -13.98 -20.84 -28.65
CA PRO A 312 -13.53 -19.61 -29.30
C PRO A 312 -13.00 -19.89 -30.72
N THR A 313 -13.53 -19.16 -31.70
CA THR A 313 -13.16 -19.30 -33.12
C THR A 313 -11.76 -18.76 -33.42
N THR A 314 -11.27 -17.82 -32.61
CA THR A 314 -9.94 -17.21 -32.78
C THR A 314 -9.10 -17.40 -31.52
N ILE A 315 -7.94 -18.07 -31.68
CA ILE A 315 -7.01 -18.37 -30.57
C ILE A 315 -5.74 -17.52 -30.75
N PRO A 316 -5.70 -16.31 -30.17
CA PRO A 316 -4.51 -15.46 -30.22
C PRO A 316 -3.36 -16.05 -29.39
N THR A 317 -2.12 -15.81 -29.84
CA THR A 317 -0.89 -16.23 -29.15
C THR A 317 -0.03 -15.01 -28.82
N GLY A 318 0.72 -15.03 -27.73
CA GLY A 318 1.60 -13.92 -27.35
C GLY A 318 0.86 -12.63 -27.00
N CYS A 319 -0.32 -12.76 -26.39
CA CYS A 319 -1.15 -11.61 -26.01
C CYS A 319 -1.72 -11.79 -24.60
N LEU A 320 -1.92 -10.67 -23.92
CA LEU A 320 -2.70 -10.57 -22.69
C LEU A 320 -4.19 -10.70 -23.05
N LEU A 321 -4.85 -11.70 -22.47
CA LEU A 321 -6.23 -12.04 -22.82
C LEU A 321 -7.24 -11.43 -21.85
N GLY A 322 -6.91 -11.40 -20.57
CA GLY A 322 -7.86 -11.07 -19.51
C GLY A 322 -7.26 -11.18 -18.12
N CYS A 323 -8.11 -11.06 -17.12
CA CYS A 323 -7.76 -11.39 -15.74
C CYS A 323 -8.78 -12.36 -15.14
N VAL A 324 -8.31 -13.13 -14.16
CA VAL A 324 -9.10 -14.04 -13.33
C VAL A 324 -8.74 -13.80 -11.87
N ASP A 325 -9.58 -14.23 -10.95
CA ASP A 325 -9.27 -14.23 -9.53
C ASP A 325 -8.68 -15.60 -9.14
N LEU A 326 -7.47 -15.60 -8.60
CA LEU A 326 -6.81 -16.78 -8.05
C LEU A 326 -7.23 -16.94 -6.59
N ILE A 327 -8.17 -17.86 -6.35
CA ILE A 327 -8.74 -18.11 -5.01
C ILE A 327 -7.77 -18.94 -4.18
N ASP A 328 -7.24 -20.03 -4.76
CA ASP A 328 -6.32 -20.89 -4.03
C ASP A 328 -5.35 -21.63 -4.94
N CYS A 329 -4.31 -22.18 -4.35
CA CYS A 329 -3.36 -23.09 -4.99
C CYS A 329 -3.18 -24.29 -4.07
N LEU A 330 -3.82 -25.41 -4.40
CA LEU A 330 -3.88 -26.60 -3.55
C LEU A 330 -2.95 -27.69 -4.10
N PRO A 331 -2.30 -28.49 -3.24
CA PRO A 331 -1.67 -29.73 -3.67
C PRO A 331 -2.72 -30.73 -4.17
N GLN A 332 -2.32 -31.68 -5.00
CA GLN A 332 -3.23 -32.64 -5.65
C GLN A 332 -4.13 -33.42 -4.65
N GLU A 333 -3.61 -33.75 -3.48
CA GLU A 333 -4.32 -34.49 -2.42
C GLU A 333 -5.50 -33.67 -1.89
N GLU A 334 -5.23 -32.44 -1.42
CA GLU A 334 -6.27 -31.51 -0.94
C GLU A 334 -7.24 -31.11 -2.05
N PHE A 335 -6.74 -30.97 -3.29
CA PHE A 335 -7.58 -30.63 -4.43
C PHE A 335 -8.65 -31.69 -4.70
N GLN A 336 -8.31 -32.98 -4.60
CA GLN A 336 -9.27 -34.07 -4.81
C GLN A 336 -10.33 -34.13 -3.69
N GLU A 337 -9.98 -33.75 -2.48
CA GLU A 337 -10.92 -33.67 -1.36
C GLU A 337 -11.93 -32.53 -1.54
N VAL A 338 -11.45 -31.33 -1.91
CA VAL A 338 -12.29 -30.14 -2.05
C VAL A 338 -13.06 -30.14 -3.38
N TYR A 339 -12.45 -30.63 -4.46
CA TYR A 339 -13.00 -30.68 -5.80
C TYR A 339 -12.91 -32.09 -6.42
N PRO A 340 -13.77 -33.05 -6.00
CA PRO A 340 -13.72 -34.44 -6.48
C PRO A 340 -13.94 -34.58 -7.99
N THR A 341 -14.63 -33.61 -8.60
CA THR A 341 -14.92 -33.57 -10.04
C THR A 341 -13.91 -32.73 -10.84
N GLY A 342 -12.79 -32.35 -10.22
CA GLY A 342 -11.76 -31.51 -10.84
C GLY A 342 -10.99 -32.23 -11.95
N GLU A 343 -10.75 -31.53 -13.07
CA GLU A 343 -10.06 -32.10 -14.25
C GLU A 343 -8.52 -32.03 -14.18
N ALA A 344 -7.95 -31.41 -13.13
CA ALA A 344 -6.51 -31.19 -13.03
C ALA A 344 -5.81 -32.38 -12.33
N ALA A 345 -4.69 -32.81 -12.89
CA ALA A 345 -3.88 -33.94 -12.41
C ALA A 345 -2.42 -33.54 -12.09
N ASP A 346 -2.11 -32.24 -12.15
CA ASP A 346 -0.78 -31.71 -11.86
C ASP A 346 -0.54 -31.58 -10.34
N PRO A 347 0.72 -31.63 -9.87
CA PRO A 347 1.04 -31.61 -8.43
C PRO A 347 0.41 -30.45 -7.63
N PHE A 348 0.32 -29.27 -8.24
CA PHE A 348 -0.34 -28.10 -7.65
C PHE A 348 -1.40 -27.55 -8.60
N VAL A 349 -2.62 -27.37 -8.09
CA VAL A 349 -3.76 -26.91 -8.87
C VAL A 349 -4.17 -25.51 -8.41
N CYS A 350 -4.12 -24.56 -9.33
CA CYS A 350 -4.61 -23.19 -9.13
C CYS A 350 -6.13 -23.16 -9.40
N VAL A 351 -6.89 -22.72 -8.40
CA VAL A 351 -8.34 -22.54 -8.46
C VAL A 351 -8.64 -21.11 -8.95
N LEU A 352 -9.24 -21.01 -10.13
CA LEU A 352 -9.53 -19.73 -10.79
C LEU A 352 -11.04 -19.46 -10.78
N ALA A 353 -11.40 -18.20 -10.55
CA ALA A 353 -12.77 -17.70 -10.58
C ALA A 353 -12.88 -16.34 -11.28
N ASN A 354 -14.12 -15.89 -11.51
CA ASN A 354 -14.46 -14.59 -12.08
C ASN A 354 -13.62 -14.20 -13.31
N PRO A 355 -13.66 -15.00 -14.39
CA PRO A 355 -12.92 -14.69 -15.59
C PRO A 355 -13.45 -13.42 -16.26
N GLN A 356 -12.54 -12.50 -16.57
CA GLN A 356 -12.83 -11.21 -17.18
C GLN A 356 -11.98 -11.03 -18.45
N PRO A 357 -12.56 -11.25 -19.65
CA PRO A 357 -11.87 -11.02 -20.90
C PRO A 357 -11.57 -9.54 -21.12
N LEU A 358 -10.38 -9.24 -21.65
CA LEU A 358 -10.06 -7.91 -22.14
C LEU A 358 -10.68 -7.68 -23.52
N PRO A 359 -11.24 -6.48 -23.77
CA PRO A 359 -11.84 -6.15 -25.07
C PRO A 359 -10.76 -5.92 -26.12
N ILE A 360 -9.58 -5.45 -25.69
CA ILE A 360 -8.41 -5.23 -26.54
C ILE A 360 -7.28 -6.12 -26.03
N LYS A 361 -6.87 -7.09 -26.86
CA LYS A 361 -5.76 -8.00 -26.59
C LYS A 361 -4.44 -7.25 -26.71
N MET A 362 -3.65 -7.23 -25.64
CA MET A 362 -2.38 -6.47 -25.62
C MET A 362 -1.20 -7.39 -25.93
N PRO A 363 -0.28 -7.02 -26.83
CA PRO A 363 0.88 -7.87 -27.13
C PRO A 363 1.81 -7.96 -25.93
N ILE A 364 2.09 -9.19 -25.46
CA ILE A 364 3.03 -9.43 -24.36
C ILE A 364 3.71 -10.78 -24.55
N GLN A 365 5.00 -10.85 -24.22
CA GLN A 365 5.73 -12.11 -24.19
C GLN A 365 5.55 -12.78 -22.82
N GLY A 366 5.11 -14.04 -22.85
CA GLY A 366 5.00 -14.87 -21.65
C GLY A 366 6.37 -15.12 -21.02
N LYS A 367 6.42 -15.11 -19.69
CA LYS A 367 7.60 -15.47 -18.89
C LYS A 367 7.29 -16.72 -18.04
N PRO A 368 8.31 -17.49 -17.62
CA PRO A 368 8.10 -18.62 -16.74
C PRO A 368 7.59 -18.18 -15.36
N LYS A 369 6.77 -19.03 -14.73
CA LYS A 369 6.09 -18.78 -13.44
C LYS A 369 5.21 -17.52 -13.47
N ILE A 370 4.71 -17.09 -12.31
CA ILE A 370 4.04 -15.80 -12.18
C ILE A 370 5.09 -14.68 -12.26
N PHE A 371 4.82 -13.70 -13.10
CA PHE A 371 5.67 -12.54 -13.30
C PHE A 371 4.85 -11.24 -13.19
N LYS A 372 5.52 -10.12 -12.93
CA LYS A 372 4.85 -8.81 -12.89
C LYS A 372 4.74 -8.22 -14.30
N LEU A 373 3.57 -7.70 -14.62
CA LEU A 373 3.33 -6.90 -15.82
C LEU A 373 4.11 -5.59 -15.77
N ASP A 374 4.47 -5.09 -16.96
CA ASP A 374 5.01 -3.74 -17.09
C ASP A 374 3.96 -2.72 -16.68
N THR A 375 4.40 -1.68 -15.96
CA THR A 375 3.50 -0.69 -15.33
C THR A 375 2.56 -0.04 -16.34
N HIS A 376 3.03 0.23 -17.56
CA HIS A 376 2.23 0.84 -18.61
C HIS A 376 1.15 -0.13 -19.15
N ILE A 377 1.51 -1.40 -19.38
CA ILE A 377 0.57 -2.43 -19.85
C ILE A 377 -0.47 -2.71 -18.77
N HIS A 378 -0.06 -2.83 -17.51
CA HIS A 378 -0.96 -3.05 -16.38
C HIS A 378 -2.00 -1.94 -16.22
N GLN A 379 -1.56 -0.68 -16.30
CA GLN A 379 -2.47 0.47 -16.25
C GLN A 379 -3.42 0.51 -17.45
N ALA A 380 -2.93 0.20 -18.65
CA ALA A 380 -3.77 0.12 -19.85
C ALA A 380 -4.83 -0.97 -19.70
N ALA A 381 -4.44 -2.15 -19.22
CA ALA A 381 -5.34 -3.29 -19.05
C ALA A 381 -6.41 -3.01 -17.98
N LYS A 382 -6.03 -2.39 -16.85
CA LYS A 382 -6.98 -1.90 -15.83
C LYS A 382 -8.02 -0.93 -16.41
N LYS A 383 -7.57 0.04 -17.21
CA LYS A 383 -8.47 1.00 -17.87
C LYS A 383 -9.41 0.33 -18.85
N ALA A 384 -8.91 -0.66 -19.60
CA ALA A 384 -9.72 -1.41 -20.54
C ALA A 384 -10.86 -2.19 -19.85
N LEU A 385 -10.63 -2.73 -18.65
CA LEU A 385 -11.68 -3.43 -17.87
C LEU A 385 -12.73 -2.49 -17.28
N ILE A 386 -12.36 -1.29 -16.85
CA ILE A 386 -13.31 -0.31 -16.29
C ILE A 386 -14.34 0.10 -17.36
N ASN A 387 -13.91 0.24 -18.61
CA ASN A 387 -14.78 0.67 -19.71
C ASN A 387 -15.76 -0.39 -20.21
N ILE A 388 -15.77 -1.59 -19.61
CA ILE A 388 -16.70 -2.69 -19.96
C ILE A 388 -17.92 -2.70 -19.02
N LYS A 389 -17.79 -2.13 -17.82
CA LYS A 389 -18.92 -1.92 -16.90
C LYS A 389 -19.64 -0.63 -17.25
#